data_AF-A0A9W5TBR8-F1
#
_entry.id   AF-A0A9W5TBR8-F1
#
_cell.length_a   1.000
_cell.length_b   1.000
_cell.length_c   1.000
_cell.angle_alpha   90.00
_cell.angle_beta   90.00
_cell.angle_gamma   90.00
#
_symmetry.space_group_name_H-M   'P 1'
#
loop_
_entity.id
_entity.type
_entity.pdbx_description
1 polymer ?
#
loop_
_entity_poly.entity_id
_entity_poly.type
_entity_poly.pdbx_seq_one_letter_code
_entity_poly.pdbx_strand_id
1 'polypeptide(L)'
;MATPSEAHVDIESLSHVASLFSDGFLRFTPKDRIERDIFSNAVNLIVENVNYFTIYDWRGVMRLYFATKYGGSHRRPVGDLSKYKAPSLGSLEYFDISRQFRVIDPDIFECTSSYYLERKGPELVISQFNASQHKPAGGLRLTFLDRTHAHSRIINAISYPQLEPSKWIMVSPPNTTDRDVKYSIPSEEHITQPSLQRQLNMIDNAEIPLPDLMISVQAKFSDILLHCISRIYMKWLMLIFCVLPFFSKMHIDHYIDVKLVFRSIIKRINSIWFYGMGIIHPFGPCGLPPWFLACAELHECFSLSQADFWKCVDDFYHCQRRNGK
;
A
#
# COMPACT_ATOMS: atom_id res chain seq x y z
N MET A 1 -31.06 30.14 -29.33
CA MET A 1 -29.93 29.21 -29.10
C MET A 1 -29.51 29.38 -27.66
N ALA A 2 -29.77 28.38 -26.83
CA ALA A 2 -29.32 28.39 -25.44
C ALA A 2 -27.81 28.12 -25.44
N THR A 3 -27.02 29.04 -24.88
CA THR A 3 -25.63 28.80 -24.52
C THR A 3 -25.57 27.59 -23.60
N PRO A 4 -24.69 26.60 -23.85
CA PRO A 4 -24.51 25.50 -22.92
C PRO A 4 -24.02 26.11 -21.62
N SER A 5 -24.76 25.86 -20.52
CA SER A 5 -24.30 26.18 -19.18
C SER A 5 -22.95 25.50 -18.97
N GLU A 6 -21.93 26.27 -18.59
CA GLU A 6 -20.67 25.72 -18.09
C GLU A 6 -21.01 24.65 -17.05
N ALA A 7 -20.74 23.39 -17.38
CA ALA A 7 -20.85 22.32 -16.42
C ALA A 7 -19.91 22.68 -15.28
N HIS A 8 -20.46 22.94 -14.10
CA HIS A 8 -19.71 22.94 -12.86
C HIS A 8 -18.95 21.61 -12.81
N VAL A 9 -17.64 21.66 -13.06
CA VAL A 9 -16.76 20.54 -12.80
C VAL A 9 -16.63 20.55 -11.28
N ASP A 10 -17.42 19.71 -10.62
CA ASP A 10 -17.23 19.43 -9.20
C ASP A 10 -15.78 18.94 -9.04
N ILE A 11 -14.96 19.75 -8.38
CA ILE A 11 -13.57 19.40 -8.09
C ILE A 11 -13.62 18.17 -7.18
N GLU A 12 -13.14 17.04 -7.68
CA GLU A 12 -13.16 15.78 -6.93
C GLU A 12 -12.33 15.93 -5.66
N SER A 13 -12.96 15.68 -4.50
CA SER A 13 -12.28 15.72 -3.22
C SER A 13 -11.49 14.43 -2.99
N LEU A 14 -10.17 14.54 -2.80
CA LEU A 14 -9.32 13.42 -2.43
C LEU A 14 -9.57 13.04 -0.96
N SER A 15 -10.12 11.85 -0.71
CA SER A 15 -10.47 11.40 0.66
C SER A 15 -9.56 10.27 1.16
N HIS A 16 -9.13 9.39 0.25
CA HIS A 16 -8.32 8.21 0.56
C HIS A 16 -7.22 8.00 -0.46
N VAL A 17 -5.97 8.05 0.02
CA VAL A 17 -4.78 7.70 -0.74
C VAL A 17 -4.26 6.33 -0.32
N ALA A 18 -3.98 5.46 -1.29
CA ALA A 18 -3.32 4.18 -1.06
C ALA A 18 -1.92 4.17 -1.70
N SER A 19 -0.89 3.78 -0.95
CA SER A 19 0.46 3.56 -1.46
C SER A 19 0.83 2.09 -1.44
N LEU A 20 1.29 1.61 -2.58
CA LEU A 20 1.66 0.23 -2.81
C LEU A 20 3.18 0.13 -2.89
N PHE A 21 3.79 -0.53 -1.91
CA PHE A 21 5.24 -0.65 -1.85
C PHE A 21 5.72 -1.90 -2.59
N SER A 22 6.60 -1.71 -3.58
CA SER A 22 7.23 -2.84 -4.26
C SER A 22 8.29 -3.53 -3.39
N ASP A 23 8.49 -4.83 -3.62
CA ASP A 23 9.53 -5.60 -2.93
C ASP A 23 10.92 -4.99 -3.16
N GLY A 24 11.16 -4.40 -4.34
CA GLY A 24 12.36 -3.63 -4.63
C GLY A 24 12.47 -2.39 -3.74
N PHE A 25 11.40 -1.58 -3.65
CA PHE A 25 11.39 -0.39 -2.80
C PHE A 25 11.71 -0.71 -1.35
N LEU A 26 11.07 -1.72 -0.77
CA LEU A 26 11.26 -2.14 0.63
C LEU A 26 12.66 -2.69 0.92
N ARG A 27 13.32 -3.32 -0.06
CA ARG A 27 14.66 -3.91 0.12
C ARG A 27 15.79 -2.92 -0.13
N PHE A 28 15.58 -1.94 -1.00
CA PHE A 28 16.62 -0.96 -1.34
C PHE A 28 16.50 0.33 -0.53
N THR A 29 15.38 0.55 0.17
CA THR A 29 15.15 1.74 1.01
C THR A 29 15.09 1.34 2.48
N PRO A 30 15.79 2.03 3.38
CA PRO A 30 15.71 1.76 4.82
C PRO A 30 14.34 2.08 5.37
N LYS A 31 13.94 1.30 6.37
CA LYS A 31 12.66 1.47 7.08
C LYS A 31 12.53 2.84 7.72
N ASP A 32 13.59 3.37 8.33
CA ASP A 32 13.54 4.70 8.96
C ASP A 32 13.34 5.82 7.94
N ARG A 33 13.92 5.69 6.74
CA ARG A 33 13.67 6.64 5.65
C ARG A 33 12.25 6.51 5.12
N ILE A 34 11.75 5.28 4.95
CA ILE A 34 10.36 5.03 4.55
C ILE A 34 9.42 5.64 5.58
N GLU A 35 9.63 5.40 6.87
CA GLU A 35 8.84 5.96 7.97
C GLU A 35 8.83 7.49 7.96
N ARG A 36 10.00 8.13 7.85
CA ARG A 36 10.10 9.60 7.74
C ARG A 36 9.29 10.11 6.56
N ASP A 37 9.43 9.48 5.41
CA ASP A 37 8.73 9.87 4.18
C ASP A 37 7.20 9.63 4.31
N ILE A 38 6.76 8.56 4.99
CA ILE A 38 5.35 8.32 5.34
C ILE A 38 4.81 9.48 6.19
N PHE A 39 5.50 9.84 7.28
CA PHE A 39 5.05 10.91 8.16
C PHE A 39 5.08 12.28 7.48
N SER A 40 6.10 12.56 6.67
CA SER A 40 6.20 13.80 5.91
C SER A 40 5.02 13.96 4.94
N ASN A 41 4.66 12.89 4.21
CA ASN A 41 3.50 12.93 3.33
C ASN A 41 2.19 12.99 4.12
N ALA A 42 2.07 12.26 5.23
CA ALA A 42 0.90 12.28 6.10
C ALA A 42 0.59 13.68 6.63
N VAL A 43 1.61 14.46 7.02
CA VAL A 43 1.43 15.86 7.45
C VAL A 43 0.76 16.69 6.37
N ASN A 44 1.20 16.57 5.12
CA ASN A 44 0.62 17.33 4.02
C ASN A 44 -0.77 16.80 3.64
N LEU A 45 -1.00 15.48 3.70
CA LEU A 45 -2.32 14.88 3.49
C LEU A 45 -3.34 15.38 4.51
N ILE A 46 -2.94 15.54 5.78
CA ILE A 46 -3.78 16.15 6.82
C ILE A 46 -4.15 17.60 6.45
N VAL A 47 -3.20 18.37 5.90
CA VAL A 47 -3.45 19.77 5.46
C VAL A 47 -4.46 19.82 4.32
N GLU A 48 -4.40 18.86 3.39
CA GLU A 48 -5.37 18.71 2.29
C GLU A 48 -6.70 18.05 2.72
N ASN A 49 -6.93 17.85 4.02
CA ASN A 49 -8.14 17.20 4.56
C ASN A 49 -8.38 15.76 4.07
N VAL A 50 -7.30 15.05 3.70
CA VAL A 50 -7.37 13.63 3.40
C VAL A 50 -7.52 12.86 4.72
N ASN A 51 -8.49 11.95 4.78
CA ASN A 51 -8.85 11.25 6.00
C ASN A 51 -8.16 9.88 6.13
N TYR A 52 -7.79 9.26 5.01
CA TYR A 52 -7.23 7.91 4.99
C TYR A 52 -5.95 7.85 4.18
N PHE A 53 -4.90 7.28 4.77
CA PHE A 53 -3.68 6.92 4.09
C PHE A 53 -3.37 5.46 4.34
N THR A 54 -3.52 4.63 3.31
CA THR A 54 -3.29 3.19 3.39
C THR A 54 -1.96 2.83 2.75
N ILE A 55 -1.15 2.04 3.45
CA ILE A 55 0.10 1.49 2.95
C ILE A 55 -0.08 0.00 2.78
N TYR A 56 0.00 -0.47 1.55
CA TYR A 56 -0.02 -1.90 1.25
C TYR A 56 1.39 -2.37 0.90
N ASP A 57 1.86 -3.35 1.64
CA ASP A 57 3.11 -4.04 1.38
C ASP A 57 2.88 -5.55 1.51
N TRP A 58 3.12 -6.29 0.43
CA TRP A 58 2.77 -7.73 0.34
C TRP A 58 3.30 -8.56 1.52
N ARG A 59 4.48 -8.21 2.04
CA ARG A 59 5.19 -8.99 3.06
C ARG A 59 4.87 -8.54 4.49
N GLY A 60 4.14 -7.44 4.69
CA GLY A 60 3.85 -6.86 6.00
C GLY A 60 5.06 -6.29 6.72
N VAL A 61 6.08 -5.85 5.99
CA VAL A 61 7.33 -5.31 6.53
C VAL A 61 7.09 -4.04 7.33
N MET A 62 6.35 -3.11 6.76
CA MET A 62 6.07 -1.82 7.41
C MET A 62 5.01 -1.99 8.47
N ARG A 63 4.03 -2.88 8.26
CA ARG A 63 3.08 -3.28 9.31
C ARG A 63 3.81 -3.74 10.57
N LEU A 64 4.73 -4.71 10.43
CA LEU A 64 5.49 -5.23 11.58
C LEU A 64 6.35 -4.15 12.23
N TYR A 65 7.04 -3.34 11.44
CA TYR A 65 7.87 -2.25 11.95
C TYR A 65 7.05 -1.26 12.80
N PHE A 66 5.88 -0.84 12.31
CA PHE A 66 4.98 0.04 13.05
C PHE A 66 4.35 -0.65 14.27
N ALA A 67 3.98 -1.93 14.16
CA ALA A 67 3.46 -2.70 15.29
C ALA A 67 4.48 -2.76 16.44
N THR A 68 5.74 -3.07 16.14
CA THR A 68 6.81 -3.12 17.15
C THR A 68 7.12 -1.74 17.75
N LYS A 69 7.08 -0.67 16.94
CA LYS A 69 7.49 0.67 17.38
C LYS A 69 6.38 1.49 18.04
N TYR A 70 5.14 1.32 17.58
CA TYR A 70 3.99 2.14 17.95
C TYR A 70 2.79 1.34 18.47
N GLY A 71 2.84 0.01 18.49
CA GLY A 71 1.79 -0.82 19.08
C GLY A 71 1.48 -0.41 20.52
N GLY A 72 0.20 -0.40 20.89
CA GLY A 72 -0.27 -0.02 22.23
C GLY A 72 -0.11 1.47 22.58
N SER A 73 0.33 2.32 21.65
CA SER A 73 0.56 3.74 21.93
C SER A 73 -0.76 4.53 21.99
N HIS A 74 -1.05 5.19 23.12
CA HIS A 74 -2.26 6.01 23.26
C HIS A 74 -2.13 7.42 22.66
N ARG A 75 -0.97 8.07 22.80
CA ARG A 75 -0.59 9.33 22.13
C ARG A 75 0.92 9.50 22.30
N ARG A 76 1.68 9.31 21.22
CA ARG A 76 3.13 9.44 21.22
C ARG A 76 3.54 10.52 20.23
N PRO A 77 4.37 11.51 20.60
CA PRO A 77 4.91 12.44 19.63
C PRO A 77 5.78 11.69 18.64
N VAL A 78 5.57 11.94 17.35
CA VAL A 78 6.49 11.51 16.30
C VAL A 78 7.77 12.33 16.50
N GLY A 79 8.89 11.63 16.70
CA GLY A 79 10.18 12.28 16.90
C GLY A 79 10.51 13.22 15.74
N ASP A 80 11.35 14.23 16.01
CA ASP A 80 11.76 15.22 15.03
C ASP A 80 12.22 14.57 13.71
N LEU A 81 11.45 14.80 12.65
CA LEU A 81 11.68 14.22 11.33
C LEU A 81 13.03 14.67 10.72
N SER A 82 13.60 15.78 11.22
CA SER A 82 14.92 16.27 10.80
C SER A 82 16.09 15.47 11.41
N LYS A 83 15.85 14.70 12.49
CA LYS A 83 16.87 13.85 13.14
C LYS A 83 17.12 12.53 12.43
N TYR A 84 16.31 12.20 11.42
CA TYR A 84 16.54 11.03 10.58
C TYR A 84 17.82 11.23 9.79
N LYS A 85 18.88 10.52 10.20
CA LYS A 85 20.20 10.63 9.58
C LYS A 85 20.10 10.32 8.10
N ALA A 86 20.72 11.16 7.28
CA ALA A 86 20.95 10.85 5.88
C ALA A 86 21.66 9.49 5.78
N PRO A 87 21.29 8.66 4.79
CA PRO A 87 21.98 7.40 4.52
C PRO A 87 23.48 7.58 4.52
N SER A 88 24.18 6.92 5.44
CA SER A 88 25.65 6.88 5.43
C SER A 88 26.10 5.46 5.13
N LEU A 89 27.13 5.32 4.28
CA LEU A 89 27.73 4.03 3.93
C LEU A 89 28.17 3.22 5.17
N GLY A 90 28.39 3.88 6.32
CA GLY A 90 28.83 3.27 7.57
C GLY A 90 27.72 2.76 8.49
N SER A 91 26.43 2.96 8.18
CA SER A 91 25.34 2.47 9.03
C SER A 91 25.05 1.00 8.75
N LEU A 92 25.58 0.09 9.57
CA LEU A 92 25.39 -1.37 9.43
C LEU A 92 23.91 -1.81 9.47
N GLU A 93 23.03 -1.03 10.12
CA GLU A 93 21.58 -1.25 10.17
C GLU A 93 20.90 -1.12 8.80
N TYR A 94 21.56 -0.43 7.86
CA TYR A 94 21.14 -0.27 6.45
C TYR A 94 21.29 -1.58 5.64
N PHE A 95 21.95 -2.59 6.21
CA PHE A 95 22.38 -3.82 5.55
C PHE A 95 21.76 -5.09 6.13
N ASP A 96 20.81 -4.97 7.07
CA ASP A 96 20.07 -6.12 7.60
C ASP A 96 19.06 -6.63 6.56
N ILE A 97 19.59 -7.35 5.56
CA ILE A 97 18.85 -8.24 4.66
C ILE A 97 18.71 -9.64 5.31
N SER A 98 19.45 -9.91 6.40
CA SER A 98 19.50 -11.21 7.08
C SER A 98 18.24 -11.50 7.89
N ARG A 99 17.38 -10.51 8.15
CA ARG A 99 15.94 -10.74 8.28
C ARG A 99 15.35 -11.13 6.92
N GLN A 100 15.73 -12.31 6.44
CA GLN A 100 14.80 -13.11 5.65
C GLN A 100 13.46 -13.03 6.38
N PHE A 101 12.44 -12.55 5.67
CA PHE A 101 11.10 -12.22 6.14
C PHE A 101 10.34 -13.45 6.67
N ARG A 102 10.92 -14.20 7.60
CA ARG A 102 10.22 -15.14 8.44
C ARG A 102 9.51 -14.29 9.48
N VAL A 103 8.20 -14.18 9.31
CA VAL A 103 7.31 -13.91 10.44
C VAL A 103 7.46 -15.14 11.33
N ILE A 104 8.33 -15.05 12.34
CA ILE A 104 8.64 -16.16 13.25
C ILE A 104 7.55 -16.27 14.32
N ASP A 105 6.78 -15.21 14.54
CA ASP A 105 5.87 -15.11 15.67
C ASP A 105 4.39 -15.07 15.23
N PRO A 106 3.57 -16.08 15.56
CA PRO A 106 2.13 -16.07 15.32
C PRO A 106 1.38 -14.99 16.12
N ASP A 107 1.97 -14.41 17.17
CA ASP A 107 1.31 -13.37 17.98
C ASP A 107 1.32 -12.00 17.27
N ILE A 108 2.15 -11.82 16.24
CA ILE A 108 2.16 -10.62 15.37
C ILE A 108 0.82 -10.46 14.62
N PHE A 109 0.06 -11.54 14.43
CA PHE A 109 -1.22 -11.50 13.73
C PHE A 109 -2.34 -10.81 14.53
N GLU A 110 -2.18 -10.61 15.84
CA GLU A 110 -3.14 -9.88 16.69
C GLU A 110 -2.85 -8.38 16.79
N CYS A 111 -1.73 -7.91 16.24
CA CYS A 111 -1.39 -6.49 16.25
C CYS A 111 -2.34 -5.69 15.34
N THR A 112 -2.90 -4.59 15.85
CA THR A 112 -3.73 -3.67 15.06
C THR A 112 -2.92 -3.07 13.92
N SER A 113 -3.56 -2.97 12.77
CA SER A 113 -2.97 -2.45 11.53
C SER A 113 -3.20 -0.94 11.33
N SER A 114 -4.05 -0.34 12.18
CA SER A 114 -4.49 1.05 12.05
C SER A 114 -3.94 1.95 13.14
N TYR A 115 -3.44 3.11 12.74
CA TYR A 115 -2.99 4.20 13.58
C TYR A 115 -3.73 5.48 13.23
N TYR A 116 -3.79 6.41 14.18
CA TYR A 116 -4.32 7.74 13.98
C TYR A 116 -3.20 8.76 14.13
N LEU A 117 -3.12 9.66 13.16
CA LEU A 117 -2.18 10.77 13.13
C LEU A 117 -2.95 12.07 13.29
N GLU A 118 -2.57 12.88 14.26
CA GLU A 118 -3.15 14.19 14.50
C GLU A 118 -2.05 15.25 14.62
N ARG A 119 -2.35 16.46 14.15
CA ARG A 119 -1.47 17.61 14.33
C ARG A 119 -1.91 18.39 15.57
N LYS A 120 -1.00 18.58 16.51
CA LYS A 120 -1.22 19.38 17.72
C LYS A 120 -0.19 20.50 17.78
N GLY A 121 -0.58 21.64 17.22
CA GLY A 121 0.33 22.76 16.99
C GLY A 121 1.42 22.39 15.96
N PRO A 122 2.72 22.53 16.30
CA PRO A 122 3.80 22.12 15.42
C PRO A 122 4.08 20.61 15.47
N GLU A 123 3.56 19.89 16.47
CA GLU A 123 3.88 18.48 16.70
C GLU A 123 2.91 17.55 15.95
N LEU A 124 3.46 16.47 15.39
CA LEU A 124 2.70 15.34 14.88
C LEU A 124 2.64 14.27 15.97
N VAL A 125 1.43 13.78 16.27
CA VAL A 125 1.21 12.76 17.30
C VAL A 125 0.60 11.53 16.66
N ILE A 126 1.11 10.35 17.02
CA ILE A 126 0.60 9.05 16.61
C ILE A 126 -0.06 8.32 17.78
N SER A 127 -1.22 7.74 17.55
CA SER A 127 -1.92 6.84 18.47
C SER A 127 -2.41 5.61 17.74
N GLN A 128 -2.68 4.53 18.47
CA GLN A 128 -3.39 3.37 17.94
C GLN A 128 -4.83 3.77 17.62
N PHE A 129 -5.34 3.39 16.45
CA PHE A 129 -6.66 3.80 16.02
C PHE A 129 -7.75 3.15 16.89
N ASN A 130 -8.76 3.94 17.22
CA ASN A 130 -9.95 3.53 17.97
C ASN A 130 -11.13 4.36 17.48
N ALA A 131 -12.12 3.70 16.87
CA ALA A 131 -13.28 4.36 16.26
C ALA A 131 -14.14 5.14 17.27
N SER A 132 -14.15 4.75 18.55
CA SER A 132 -14.92 5.44 19.59
C SER A 132 -14.26 6.76 20.04
N GLN A 133 -12.93 6.85 19.95
CA GLN A 133 -12.14 7.99 20.43
C GLN A 133 -11.74 8.94 19.30
N HIS A 134 -11.48 8.41 18.10
CA HIS A 134 -10.97 9.17 16.97
C HIS A 134 -12.11 9.43 15.99
N LYS A 135 -12.69 10.63 16.08
CA LYS A 135 -13.59 11.14 15.04
C LYS A 135 -12.77 11.62 13.83
N PRO A 136 -13.29 11.52 12.61
CA PRO A 136 -12.56 11.90 11.39
C PRO A 136 -12.17 13.38 11.32
N ALA A 137 -12.83 14.27 12.08
CA ALA A 137 -12.53 15.70 12.07
C ALA A 137 -11.23 16.00 12.84
N GLY A 138 -10.10 16.08 12.13
CA GLY A 138 -8.85 16.67 12.64
C GLY A 138 -7.57 15.84 12.49
N GLY A 139 -7.61 14.71 11.77
CA GLY A 139 -6.44 13.85 11.61
C GLY A 139 -6.59 12.82 10.50
N LEU A 140 -5.55 12.01 10.32
CA LEU A 140 -5.41 11.03 9.26
C LEU A 140 -5.33 9.63 9.85
N ARG A 141 -6.17 8.72 9.36
CA ARG A 141 -6.06 7.30 9.67
C ARG A 141 -4.98 6.67 8.78
N LEU A 142 -3.87 6.26 9.40
CA LEU A 142 -2.78 5.56 8.75
C LEU A 142 -2.98 4.04 8.90
N THR A 143 -3.16 3.32 7.80
CA THR A 143 -3.48 1.88 7.83
C THR A 143 -2.43 1.06 7.09
N PHE A 144 -1.94 -0.02 7.70
CA PHE A 144 -0.96 -0.92 7.10
C PHE A 144 -1.59 -2.26 6.72
N LEU A 145 -1.55 -2.58 5.43
CA LEU A 145 -2.10 -3.82 4.90
C LEU A 145 -1.02 -4.70 4.28
N ASP A 146 -1.29 -5.99 4.30
CA ASP A 146 -0.44 -7.00 3.70
C ASP A 146 -1.27 -8.16 3.14
N ARG A 147 -0.57 -9.19 2.68
CA ARG A 147 -1.19 -10.41 2.14
C ARG A 147 -2.18 -11.10 3.05
N THR A 148 -1.95 -11.05 4.36
CA THR A 148 -2.76 -11.77 5.32
C THR A 148 -4.13 -11.12 5.42
N HIS A 149 -4.19 -9.79 5.28
CA HIS A 149 -5.46 -9.08 5.16
C HIS A 149 -6.15 -9.40 3.84
N ALA A 150 -5.40 -9.42 2.73
CA ALA A 150 -5.98 -9.66 1.42
C ALA A 150 -6.58 -11.08 1.30
N HIS A 151 -5.80 -12.11 1.67
CA HIS A 151 -6.21 -13.51 1.55
C HIS A 151 -7.23 -13.94 2.59
N SER A 152 -7.05 -13.60 3.88
CA SER A 152 -8.01 -14.02 4.92
C SER A 152 -9.40 -13.47 4.63
N ARG A 153 -9.48 -12.25 4.09
CA ARG A 153 -10.75 -11.63 3.73
C ARG A 153 -11.40 -12.28 2.53
N ILE A 154 -10.65 -12.54 1.46
CA ILE A 154 -11.19 -13.27 0.30
C ILE A 154 -11.71 -14.64 0.74
N ILE A 155 -10.94 -15.36 1.57
CA ILE A 155 -11.34 -16.69 2.06
C ILE A 155 -12.60 -16.60 2.94
N ASN A 156 -12.65 -15.66 3.88
CA ASN A 156 -13.81 -15.46 4.75
C ASN A 156 -15.04 -14.95 3.97
N ALA A 157 -14.82 -14.17 2.91
CA ALA A 157 -15.84 -13.67 1.99
C ALA A 157 -16.44 -14.79 1.12
N ILE A 158 -15.68 -15.83 0.77
CA ILE A 158 -16.21 -17.00 0.03
C ILE A 158 -17.24 -17.78 0.87
N SER A 159 -17.19 -17.65 2.20
CA SER A 159 -18.18 -18.24 3.12
C SER A 159 -19.49 -17.44 3.21
N TYR A 160 -19.67 -16.39 2.41
CA TYR A 160 -20.92 -15.64 2.37
C TYR A 160 -22.05 -16.57 1.90
N PRO A 161 -23.22 -16.59 2.57
CA PRO A 161 -24.32 -17.46 2.17
C PRO A 161 -24.62 -17.21 0.70
N GLN A 162 -24.69 -18.30 -0.09
CA GLN A 162 -25.17 -18.23 -1.46
C GLN A 162 -26.52 -17.51 -1.41
N LEU A 163 -26.56 -16.30 -1.95
CA LEU A 163 -27.82 -15.60 -2.11
C LEU A 163 -28.68 -16.48 -3.02
N GLU A 164 -29.83 -16.90 -2.50
CA GLU A 164 -30.75 -17.73 -3.28
C GLU A 164 -31.32 -16.91 -4.45
N PRO A 165 -31.48 -17.49 -5.65
CA PRO A 165 -32.05 -16.78 -6.78
C PRO A 165 -33.44 -16.26 -6.41
N SER A 166 -33.60 -14.93 -6.44
CA SER A 166 -34.84 -14.28 -6.03
C SER A 166 -36.07 -14.70 -6.86
N LYS A 167 -35.88 -15.04 -8.15
CA LYS A 167 -36.95 -15.54 -9.03
C LYS A 167 -36.41 -16.29 -10.24
N TRP A 168 -36.87 -17.52 -10.45
CA TRP A 168 -36.64 -18.27 -11.69
C TRP A 168 -37.67 -17.87 -12.75
N ILE A 169 -37.20 -17.54 -13.95
CA ILE A 169 -38.02 -17.25 -15.13
C ILE A 169 -38.03 -18.50 -15.99
N MET A 170 -39.22 -19.02 -16.25
CA MET A 170 -39.47 -20.11 -17.18
C MET A 170 -39.76 -19.52 -18.56
N VAL A 171 -38.97 -19.87 -19.57
CA VAL A 171 -39.30 -19.53 -20.95
C VAL A 171 -39.46 -20.82 -21.74
N SER A 172 -40.69 -21.05 -22.20
CA SER A 172 -40.99 -22.09 -23.18
C SER A 172 -40.69 -21.52 -24.57
N PRO A 173 -39.62 -21.96 -25.27
CA PRO A 173 -39.29 -21.42 -26.57
C PRO A 173 -40.40 -21.76 -27.58
N PRO A 174 -40.79 -20.82 -28.46
CA PRO A 174 -41.96 -21.00 -29.30
C PRO A 174 -41.83 -22.10 -30.38
N ASN A 175 -40.63 -22.65 -30.66
CA ASN A 175 -40.43 -23.54 -31.82
C ASN A 175 -39.28 -24.58 -31.72
N THR A 176 -38.91 -25.05 -30.52
CA THR A 176 -37.94 -26.18 -30.42
C THR A 176 -38.36 -27.20 -29.37
N THR A 177 -38.20 -28.45 -29.75
CA THR A 177 -38.54 -29.67 -29.01
C THR A 177 -37.89 -29.78 -27.63
N ASP A 178 -38.73 -30.00 -26.62
CA ASP A 178 -38.52 -30.73 -25.36
C ASP A 178 -37.52 -30.26 -24.30
N ARG A 179 -37.07 -28.99 -24.30
CA ARG A 179 -36.34 -28.47 -23.13
C ARG A 179 -36.81 -27.09 -22.71
N ASP A 180 -37.51 -27.07 -21.57
CA ASP A 180 -37.76 -25.83 -20.83
C ASP A 180 -36.42 -25.22 -20.40
N VAL A 181 -36.16 -23.98 -20.83
CA VAL A 181 -35.00 -23.22 -20.37
C VAL A 181 -35.41 -22.40 -19.17
N LYS A 182 -34.80 -22.68 -18.02
CA LYS A 182 -34.94 -21.88 -16.80
C LYS A 182 -33.74 -20.95 -16.68
N TYR A 183 -33.97 -19.65 -16.53
CA TYR A 183 -32.92 -18.72 -16.14
C TYR A 183 -33.42 -17.80 -15.03
N SER A 184 -32.53 -17.38 -14.14
CA SER A 184 -32.81 -16.36 -13.13
C SER A 184 -32.06 -15.08 -13.50
N ILE A 185 -32.72 -13.94 -13.33
CA ILE A 185 -32.02 -12.65 -13.38
C ILE A 185 -31.45 -12.43 -11.97
N PRO A 186 -30.11 -12.33 -11.80
CA PRO A 186 -29.53 -12.05 -10.50
C PRO A 186 -30.05 -10.71 -9.99
N SER A 187 -30.37 -10.62 -8.70
CA SER A 187 -30.77 -9.33 -8.11
C SER A 187 -29.60 -8.34 -8.15
N GLU A 188 -29.88 -7.04 -8.04
CA GLU A 188 -28.84 -6.02 -7.98
C GLU A 188 -27.84 -6.28 -6.84
N GLU A 189 -28.30 -6.86 -5.73
CA GLU A 189 -27.46 -7.30 -4.62
C GLU A 189 -26.49 -8.45 -5.01
N HIS A 190 -26.90 -9.37 -5.88
CA HIS A 190 -26.00 -10.42 -6.40
C HIS A 190 -24.92 -9.85 -7.32
N ILE A 191 -25.22 -8.75 -8.00
CA ILE A 191 -24.32 -8.09 -8.96
C ILE A 191 -23.35 -7.17 -8.21
N THR A 192 -23.87 -6.32 -7.32
CA THR A 192 -23.10 -5.29 -6.62
C THR A 192 -22.44 -5.81 -5.35
N GLN A 193 -23.01 -6.83 -4.70
CA GLN A 193 -22.52 -7.47 -3.47
C GLN A 193 -22.01 -6.46 -2.42
N PRO A 194 -22.82 -5.45 -2.04
CA PRO A 194 -22.37 -4.33 -1.21
C PRO A 194 -21.94 -4.78 0.19
N SER A 195 -22.56 -5.83 0.72
CA SER A 195 -22.19 -6.45 1.99
C SER A 195 -20.82 -7.12 1.94
N LEU A 196 -20.51 -7.81 0.84
CA LEU A 196 -19.19 -8.39 0.58
C LEU A 196 -18.13 -7.29 0.46
N GLN A 197 -18.43 -6.23 -0.30
CA GLN A 197 -17.55 -5.06 -0.43
C GLN A 197 -17.27 -4.42 0.93
N ARG A 198 -18.29 -4.21 1.76
CA ARG A 198 -18.12 -3.72 3.13
C ARG A 198 -17.21 -4.64 3.94
N GLN A 199 -17.42 -5.96 3.90
CA GLN A 199 -16.55 -6.91 4.62
C GLN A 199 -15.10 -6.86 4.15
N LEU A 200 -14.86 -6.74 2.85
CA LEU A 200 -13.51 -6.57 2.28
C LEU A 200 -12.87 -5.25 2.73
N ASN A 201 -13.67 -4.22 3.00
CA ASN A 201 -13.25 -2.87 3.41
C ASN A 201 -13.12 -2.67 4.94
N MET A 202 -13.54 -3.63 5.76
CA MET A 202 -13.54 -3.50 7.23
C MET A 202 -12.17 -3.80 7.85
N ILE A 203 -11.38 -2.82 8.25
CA ILE A 203 -10.03 -3.03 8.85
C ILE A 203 -10.07 -2.67 10.32
N ASP A 204 -9.60 -3.58 11.19
CA ASP A 204 -9.65 -3.47 12.65
C ASP A 204 -11.06 -3.05 13.15
N ASN A 205 -12.10 -3.73 12.63
CA ASN A 205 -13.52 -3.44 12.90
C ASN A 205 -14.01 -2.05 12.48
N ALA A 206 -13.29 -1.35 11.61
CA ALA A 206 -13.71 -0.06 11.09
C ALA A 206 -13.60 -0.01 9.56
N GLU A 207 -14.68 0.41 8.91
CA GLU A 207 -14.76 0.54 7.46
C GLU A 207 -13.75 1.57 6.95
N ILE A 208 -13.03 1.22 5.89
CA ILE A 208 -12.17 2.11 5.14
C ILE A 208 -12.81 2.31 3.75
N PRO A 209 -12.99 3.56 3.28
CA PRO A 209 -13.52 3.79 1.93
C PRO A 209 -12.60 3.20 0.86
N LEU A 210 -13.12 3.05 -0.36
CA LEU A 210 -12.27 2.71 -1.50
C LEU A 210 -11.25 3.84 -1.73
N PRO A 211 -10.03 3.54 -2.18
CA PRO A 211 -9.04 4.58 -2.47
C PRO A 211 -9.46 5.36 -3.72
N ASP A 212 -9.33 6.68 -3.63
CA ASP A 212 -9.51 7.59 -4.78
C ASP A 212 -8.26 7.63 -5.64
N LEU A 213 -7.09 7.57 -4.98
CA LEU A 213 -5.77 7.60 -5.60
C LEU A 213 -4.94 6.42 -5.09
N MET A 214 -4.39 5.64 -6.02
CA MET A 214 -3.45 4.58 -5.73
C MET A 214 -2.09 4.85 -6.36
N ILE A 215 -1.05 4.88 -5.54
CA ILE A 215 0.32 5.19 -5.94
C ILE A 215 1.20 3.93 -5.80
N SER A 216 1.67 3.40 -6.92
CA SER A 216 2.70 2.36 -7.00
C SER A 216 4.06 2.97 -6.70
N VAL A 217 4.70 2.57 -5.59
CA VAL A 217 6.00 3.11 -5.15
C VAL A 217 7.13 2.15 -5.49
N GLN A 218 8.07 2.65 -6.28
CA GLN A 218 9.23 1.89 -6.76
C GLN A 218 10.53 2.41 -6.16
N ALA A 219 11.58 1.58 -6.19
CA ALA A 219 12.91 1.99 -5.74
C ALA A 219 13.53 3.04 -6.68
N LYS A 220 14.24 4.02 -6.13
CA LYS A 220 15.10 4.91 -6.94
C LYS A 220 16.30 4.13 -7.47
N PHE A 221 16.76 4.54 -8.66
CA PHE A 221 18.01 4.02 -9.21
C PHE A 221 19.19 4.24 -8.27
N SER A 222 19.24 5.40 -7.59
CA SER A 222 20.27 5.72 -6.60
C SER A 222 20.26 4.75 -5.42
N ASP A 223 19.08 4.35 -4.95
CA ASP A 223 18.93 3.43 -3.83
C ASP A 223 19.36 2.00 -4.23
N ILE A 224 19.04 1.58 -5.45
CA ILE A 224 19.54 0.32 -6.04
C ILE A 224 21.06 0.34 -6.19
N LEU A 225 21.62 1.43 -6.72
CA LEU A 225 23.06 1.58 -6.92
C LEU A 225 23.80 1.59 -5.59
N LEU A 226 23.29 2.36 -4.61
CA LEU A 226 23.85 2.42 -3.27
C LEU A 226 23.86 1.02 -2.66
N HIS A 227 22.76 0.25 -2.78
CA HIS A 227 22.71 -1.13 -2.30
C HIS A 227 23.76 -2.04 -2.98
N CYS A 228 23.98 -1.89 -4.28
CA CYS A 228 25.02 -2.63 -5.00
C CYS A 228 26.43 -2.27 -4.52
N ILE A 229 26.73 -0.97 -4.40
CA ILE A 229 28.02 -0.47 -3.91
C ILE A 229 28.26 -0.93 -2.48
N SER A 230 27.25 -0.79 -1.64
CA SER A 230 27.31 -1.12 -0.24
C SER A 230 27.51 -2.62 -0.03
N ARG A 231 26.91 -3.48 -0.87
CA ARG A 231 27.19 -4.92 -0.88
C ARG A 231 28.64 -5.22 -1.27
N ILE A 232 29.16 -4.57 -2.31
CA ILE A 232 30.56 -4.74 -2.72
C ILE A 232 31.46 -4.37 -1.54
N TYR A 233 31.22 -3.20 -0.94
CA TYR A 233 31.94 -2.73 0.25
C TYR A 233 31.89 -3.75 1.41
N MET A 234 30.71 -4.27 1.76
CA MET A 234 30.57 -5.26 2.83
C MET A 234 31.25 -6.59 2.51
N LYS A 235 31.23 -7.05 1.24
CA LYS A 235 32.01 -8.23 0.83
C LYS A 235 33.51 -8.02 0.99
N TRP A 236 34.01 -6.85 0.58
CA TRP A 236 35.43 -6.49 0.78
C TRP A 236 35.78 -6.43 2.27
N LEU A 237 34.90 -5.82 3.07
CA LEU A 237 35.07 -5.71 4.52
C LEU A 237 35.09 -7.09 5.18
N MET A 238 34.15 -7.99 4.82
CA MET A 238 34.16 -9.39 5.25
C MET A 238 35.42 -10.13 4.81
N LEU A 239 35.91 -9.91 3.59
CA LEU A 239 37.17 -10.53 3.12
C LEU A 239 38.37 -10.09 3.99
N ILE A 240 38.43 -8.81 4.35
CA ILE A 240 39.46 -8.29 5.27
C ILE A 240 39.29 -8.88 6.67
N PHE A 241 38.06 -8.98 7.18
CA PHE A 241 37.78 -9.53 8.51
C PHE A 241 37.92 -11.06 8.59
N CYS A 242 37.74 -11.81 7.51
CA CYS A 242 38.01 -13.25 7.44
C CYS A 242 39.52 -13.58 7.56
N VAL A 243 40.40 -12.63 7.21
CA VAL A 243 41.86 -12.76 7.42
C VAL A 243 42.23 -12.52 8.89
N LEU A 244 41.36 -11.87 9.67
CA LEU A 244 41.56 -11.62 11.10
C LEU A 244 40.88 -12.72 11.93
N PRO A 245 41.64 -13.56 12.68
CA PRO A 245 41.10 -14.74 13.37
C PRO A 245 40.09 -14.45 14.49
N PHE A 246 39.87 -13.17 14.84
CA PHE A 246 38.96 -12.75 15.91
C PHE A 246 37.47 -12.63 15.49
N PHE A 247 37.16 -12.59 14.18
CA PHE A 247 35.81 -12.26 13.69
C PHE A 247 35.01 -13.45 13.10
N SER A 248 35.39 -14.68 13.43
CA SER A 248 34.86 -15.94 12.85
C SER A 248 33.36 -16.22 13.03
N LYS A 249 32.58 -15.31 13.62
CA LYS A 249 31.13 -15.45 13.84
C LYS A 249 30.26 -14.45 13.07
N MET A 250 30.81 -13.57 12.24
CA MET A 250 30.01 -12.62 11.47
C MET A 250 29.42 -13.28 10.21
N HIS A 251 28.52 -14.25 10.39
CA HIS A 251 27.76 -14.84 9.29
C HIS A 251 26.62 -13.88 8.91
N ILE A 252 26.85 -13.03 7.92
CA ILE A 252 25.78 -12.20 7.36
C ILE A 252 25.33 -12.85 6.05
N ASP A 253 24.25 -13.62 6.10
CA ASP A 253 23.63 -14.25 4.93
C ASP A 253 23.05 -13.18 4.00
N HIS A 254 23.83 -12.81 2.98
CA HIS A 254 23.43 -11.85 1.95
C HIS A 254 23.11 -12.57 0.64
N TYR A 255 22.02 -13.34 0.61
CA TYR A 255 21.47 -13.79 -0.67
C TYR A 255 20.84 -12.58 -1.38
N ILE A 256 21.54 -12.05 -2.38
CA ILE A 256 20.96 -11.06 -3.27
C ILE A 256 20.13 -11.79 -4.30
N ASP A 257 18.86 -11.43 -4.34
CA ASP A 257 17.99 -11.74 -5.46
C ASP A 257 18.43 -10.88 -6.67
N VAL A 258 19.45 -11.35 -7.38
CA VAL A 258 20.03 -10.67 -8.55
C VAL A 258 18.95 -10.42 -9.61
N LYS A 259 17.98 -11.34 -9.72
CA LYS A 259 16.82 -11.20 -10.58
C LYS A 259 15.95 -10.00 -10.19
N LEU A 260 15.76 -9.74 -8.91
CA LEU A 260 15.05 -8.54 -8.42
C LEU A 260 15.79 -7.24 -8.74
N VAL A 261 17.13 -7.22 -8.58
CA VAL A 261 17.96 -6.06 -8.95
C VAL A 261 17.81 -5.75 -10.44
N PHE A 262 17.99 -6.76 -11.30
CA PHE A 262 17.83 -6.59 -12.75
C PHE A 262 16.42 -6.15 -13.14
N ARG A 263 15.37 -6.75 -12.55
CA ARG A 263 13.98 -6.33 -12.78
C ARG A 263 13.74 -4.86 -12.41
N SER A 264 14.33 -4.41 -11.31
CA SER A 264 14.19 -3.03 -10.83
C SER A 264 14.91 -2.04 -11.75
N ILE A 265 16.10 -2.41 -12.24
CA ILE A 265 16.85 -1.62 -13.24
C ILE A 265 16.08 -1.55 -14.57
N ILE A 266 15.61 -2.69 -15.08
CA ILE A 266 14.81 -2.76 -16.31
C ILE A 266 13.55 -1.90 -16.18
N LYS A 267 12.84 -1.98 -15.05
CA LYS A 267 11.65 -1.16 -14.78
C LYS A 267 11.98 0.34 -14.86
N ARG A 268 13.13 0.76 -14.30
CA ARG A 268 13.56 2.15 -14.36
C ARG A 268 13.91 2.58 -15.78
N ILE A 269 14.68 1.77 -16.50
CA ILE A 269 15.03 2.04 -17.90
C ILE A 269 13.74 2.21 -18.70
N ASN A 270 12.82 1.25 -18.63
CA ASN A 270 11.53 1.33 -19.32
C ASN A 270 10.76 2.62 -18.97
N SER A 271 10.72 3.05 -17.71
CA SER A 271 10.02 4.29 -17.34
C SER A 271 10.58 5.55 -17.99
N ILE A 272 11.89 5.59 -18.28
CA ILE A 272 12.57 6.71 -18.94
C ILE A 272 12.25 6.70 -20.45
N TRP A 273 12.24 5.52 -21.07
CA TRP A 273 12.02 5.38 -22.51
C TRP A 273 10.53 5.42 -22.91
N PHE A 274 9.62 5.02 -22.03
CA PHE A 274 8.18 4.88 -22.32
C PHE A 274 7.28 5.90 -21.59
N TYR A 275 7.82 7.06 -21.16
CA TYR A 275 7.06 8.18 -20.57
C TYR A 275 5.93 7.73 -19.63
N GLY A 276 6.26 6.94 -18.60
CA GLY A 276 5.37 6.68 -17.47
C GLY A 276 4.07 5.91 -17.74
N MET A 277 3.88 5.32 -18.92
CA MET A 277 2.68 4.52 -19.20
C MET A 277 2.75 3.15 -18.51
N GLY A 278 2.31 3.14 -17.25
CA GLY A 278 1.67 2.05 -16.52
C GLY A 278 2.42 0.72 -16.40
N ILE A 279 2.99 0.43 -15.23
CA ILE A 279 3.09 -0.95 -14.77
C ILE A 279 2.47 -1.08 -13.38
N ILE A 280 1.14 -1.28 -13.41
CA ILE A 280 0.33 -1.77 -12.30
C ILE A 280 0.92 -3.12 -11.86
N HIS A 281 1.07 -3.30 -10.55
CA HIS A 281 1.58 -4.54 -9.98
C HIS A 281 0.82 -5.76 -10.52
N PRO A 282 1.47 -6.92 -10.66
CA PRO A 282 0.77 -8.13 -11.06
C PRO A 282 -0.36 -8.41 -10.07
N PHE A 283 -1.57 -8.57 -10.60
CA PHE A 283 -2.72 -9.11 -9.86
C PHE A 283 -2.40 -10.54 -9.41
N GLY A 284 -3.03 -10.98 -8.32
CA GLY A 284 -2.92 -12.36 -7.85
C GLY A 284 -2.55 -12.44 -6.37
N PRO A 285 -2.10 -13.62 -5.89
CA PRO A 285 -1.80 -13.85 -4.50
C PRO A 285 -0.88 -12.76 -4.01
N CYS A 286 0.29 -12.59 -4.64
CA CYS A 286 1.28 -11.57 -4.31
C CYS A 286 0.94 -10.11 -4.73
N GLY A 287 -0.27 -9.88 -5.21
CA GLY A 287 -0.70 -8.69 -5.93
C GLY A 287 -1.51 -7.70 -5.12
N LEU A 288 -2.01 -6.67 -5.79
CA LEU A 288 -2.94 -5.69 -5.23
C LEU A 288 -4.29 -6.34 -4.88
N PRO A 289 -4.92 -5.99 -3.75
CA PRO A 289 -6.30 -6.37 -3.49
C PRO A 289 -7.21 -5.83 -4.61
N PRO A 290 -7.95 -6.68 -5.36
CA PRO A 290 -8.71 -6.23 -6.52
C PRO A 290 -9.74 -5.13 -6.23
N TRP A 291 -10.29 -5.10 -5.02
CA TRP A 291 -11.26 -4.08 -4.61
C TRP A 291 -10.64 -2.68 -4.48
N PHE A 292 -9.33 -2.56 -4.26
CA PHE A 292 -8.65 -1.25 -4.23
C PHE A 292 -8.63 -0.57 -5.60
N LEU A 293 -8.90 -1.30 -6.68
CA LEU A 293 -8.78 -0.80 -8.04
C LEU A 293 -10.12 -0.43 -8.67
N ALA A 294 -11.23 -0.69 -7.97
CA ALA A 294 -12.57 -0.47 -8.53
C ALA A 294 -12.83 0.99 -8.91
N CYS A 295 -12.25 1.92 -8.14
CA CYS A 295 -12.50 3.35 -8.28
C CYS A 295 -11.23 4.20 -8.08
N ALA A 296 -10.03 3.60 -8.12
CA ALA A 296 -8.81 4.36 -7.89
C ALA A 296 -8.21 4.87 -9.20
N GLU A 297 -7.77 6.12 -9.19
CA GLU A 297 -6.82 6.63 -10.17
C GLU A 297 -5.43 6.04 -9.88
N LEU A 298 -4.71 5.61 -10.93
CA LEU A 298 -3.51 4.78 -10.77
C LEU A 298 -2.27 5.54 -11.21
N HIS A 299 -1.40 5.85 -10.26
CA HIS A 299 -0.11 6.50 -10.51
C HIS A 299 1.06 5.62 -10.10
N GLU A 300 2.24 5.95 -10.63
CA GLU A 300 3.50 5.33 -10.22
C GLU A 300 4.53 6.42 -9.90
N CYS A 301 5.23 6.26 -8.78
CA CYS A 301 6.34 7.11 -8.39
C CYS A 301 7.58 6.27 -8.02
N PHE A 302 8.75 6.93 -8.03
CA PHE A 302 10.02 6.31 -7.68
C PHE A 302 10.52 6.95 -6.38
N SER A 303 10.35 6.27 -5.25
CA SER A 303 10.46 6.77 -3.87
C SER A 303 9.18 7.42 -3.35
N LEU A 304 9.02 7.33 -2.03
CA LEU A 304 7.99 8.03 -1.27
C LEU A 304 8.40 9.46 -0.91
N SER A 305 9.42 10.03 -1.56
CA SER A 305 9.83 11.40 -1.25
C SER A 305 8.70 12.38 -1.52
N GLN A 306 8.62 13.45 -0.74
CA GLN A 306 7.52 14.42 -0.84
C GLN A 306 7.30 14.90 -2.28
N ALA A 307 8.37 15.27 -3.01
CA ALA A 307 8.25 15.71 -4.39
C ALA A 307 7.67 14.63 -5.32
N ASP A 308 8.11 13.38 -5.19
CA ASP A 308 7.66 12.28 -6.06
C ASP A 308 6.22 11.89 -5.75
N PHE A 309 5.83 11.89 -4.47
CA PHE A 309 4.49 11.56 -4.01
C PHE A 309 3.47 12.64 -4.37
N TRP A 310 3.80 13.90 -4.09
CA TRP A 310 2.89 15.02 -4.33
C TRP A 310 2.68 15.29 -5.80
N LYS A 311 3.65 14.98 -6.67
CA LYS A 311 3.40 14.97 -8.11
C LYS A 311 2.21 14.07 -8.48
N CYS A 312 2.09 12.88 -7.90
CA CYS A 312 0.96 12.00 -8.16
C CYS A 312 -0.36 12.54 -7.61
N VAL A 313 -0.31 13.24 -6.47
CA VAL A 313 -1.49 13.91 -5.89
C VAL A 313 -1.93 15.09 -6.76
N ASP A 314 -0.99 15.89 -7.25
CA ASP A 314 -1.27 17.00 -8.16
C ASP A 314 -1.85 16.48 -9.49
N ASP A 315 -1.24 15.42 -10.05
CA ASP A 315 -1.73 14.78 -11.27
C ASP A 315 -3.18 14.25 -11.09
N PHE A 316 -3.52 13.71 -9.91
CA PHE A 316 -4.89 13.27 -9.58
C PHE A 316 -5.91 14.41 -9.72
N TYR A 317 -5.62 15.60 -9.21
CA TYR A 317 -6.54 16.75 -9.32
C TYR A 317 -6.69 17.26 -10.76
N HIS A 318 -5.79 16.88 -11.66
CA HIS A 318 -5.88 17.18 -13.08
C HIS A 318 -6.54 16.07 -13.89
N CYS A 319 -6.80 14.90 -13.31
CA CYS A 319 -7.49 13.80 -13.97
C CYS A 319 -9.00 14.07 -14.08
N GLN A 320 -9.57 13.76 -15.24
CA GLN A 320 -11.02 13.79 -15.45
C GLN A 320 -11.59 12.37 -15.34
N ARG A 321 -12.18 12.04 -14.20
CA ARG A 321 -12.80 10.73 -14.01
C ARG A 321 -14.17 10.70 -14.68
N ARG A 322 -14.32 9.77 -15.63
CA ARG A 322 -15.59 9.54 -16.32
C ARG A 322 -16.42 8.42 -15.70
N ASN A 323 -15.83 7.63 -14.79
CA ASN A 323 -16.50 6.54 -14.05
C ASN A 323 -17.45 5.68 -14.92
N GLY A 324 -17.03 5.37 -16.15
CA GLY A 324 -17.80 4.54 -17.11
C GLY A 324 -18.76 5.29 -18.04
N LYS A 325 -18.84 6.63 -18.00
CA LYS A 325 -19.60 7.48 -18.96
C LYS A 325 -18.82 7.82 -20.22
#